data_AF-A0A4Y2WY56-F1
#
_entry.id   AF-A0A4Y2WY56-F1
#
_cell.length_a   1.000
_cell.length_b   1.000
_cell.length_c   1.000
_cell.angle_alpha   90.00
_cell.angle_beta   90.00
_cell.angle_gamma   90.00
#
_symmetry.space_group_name_H-M   'P 1'
#
loop_
_entity.id
_entity.type
_entity.pdbx_description
1 polymer ?
#
loop_
_entity_poly.entity_id
_entity_poly.type
_entity_poly.pdbx_seq_one_letter_code
_entity_poly.pdbx_strand_id
1 'polypeptide(L)'
;PSSNCSSSANVTSKNGIGWWGPGGTDVQMLEDCYLKDSPPGLVSVKYRHPVNLSQPDDVTYLRQASEDILFRSEIQRYDANGLEENIVKFLGFLHPLDAKPLSKRIPQLRLSICSAGSNAVLRLSNDSTSNHLEVSASHSPRPSYYCSEVHRARGVPLFPDTSEGHKYMFDFTVKIPTYLNETSIVQLKWTAFSVEFEVIDDKHLELYKNGSCSVHNNCLSCLTDALCGWCESNNNCYLKAGTPVYCQKNGKNSFLVTHPDNCTVCSDHIYCEQCSQVLLIIILLN
;
A
#
# COMPACT_ATOMS: atom_id res chain seq x y z
N PRO A 1 -18.73 -13.75 27.49
CA PRO A 1 -18.47 -12.29 27.39
C PRO A 1 -18.63 -11.84 25.93
N SER A 2 -19.88 -11.56 25.55
CA SER A 2 -20.23 -11.01 24.23
C SER A 2 -19.92 -9.51 24.24
N SER A 3 -18.80 -9.12 23.63
CA SER A 3 -18.53 -7.71 23.35
C SER A 3 -19.36 -7.27 22.15
N ASN A 4 -20.37 -6.43 22.41
CA ASN A 4 -21.12 -5.72 21.39
C ASN A 4 -20.19 -4.74 20.67
N CYS A 5 -19.88 -4.98 19.40
CA CYS A 5 -19.57 -3.88 18.48
C CYS A 5 -20.90 -3.23 18.13
N SER A 6 -21.17 -2.07 18.72
CA SER A 6 -22.38 -1.27 18.50
C SER A 6 -22.58 -1.04 17.00
N SER A 7 -23.60 -1.68 16.43
CA SER A 7 -24.14 -1.31 15.13
C SER A 7 -24.87 0.03 15.29
N SER A 8 -24.13 1.14 15.18
CA SER A 8 -24.74 2.45 14.92
C SER A 8 -25.26 2.47 13.48
N ALA A 9 -26.36 1.75 13.26
CA ALA A 9 -27.22 1.89 12.11
C ALA A 9 -27.95 3.24 12.23
N ASN A 10 -27.26 4.31 11.84
CA ASN A 10 -27.84 5.56 11.35
C ASN A 10 -26.71 6.44 10.78
N VAL A 11 -26.18 6.02 9.63
CA VAL A 11 -25.48 6.93 8.73
C VAL A 11 -26.35 7.07 7.48
N THR A 12 -27.39 7.91 7.58
CA THR A 12 -28.02 8.48 6.40
C THR A 12 -27.05 9.49 5.78
N SER A 13 -26.08 8.99 5.02
CA SER A 13 -25.26 9.81 4.13
C SER A 13 -25.73 9.55 2.71
N LYS A 14 -26.43 10.51 2.12
CA LYS A 14 -26.76 10.49 0.68
C LYS A 14 -25.51 10.70 -0.22
N ASN A 15 -24.28 10.62 0.31
CA ASN A 15 -23.02 10.93 -0.38
C ASN A 15 -21.76 10.21 0.20
N GLY A 16 -21.85 9.04 0.84
CA GLY A 16 -20.70 8.55 1.63
C GLY A 16 -20.68 7.08 1.99
N ILE A 17 -20.84 6.22 0.98
CA ILE A 17 -20.56 4.79 1.09
C ILE A 17 -19.21 4.53 0.44
N GLY A 18 -18.27 3.93 1.18
CA GLY A 18 -16.98 3.52 0.61
C GLY A 18 -17.11 2.26 -0.24
N TRP A 19 -16.05 1.87 -0.95
CA TRP A 19 -16.05 0.70 -1.82
C TRP A 19 -16.40 -0.62 -1.10
N TRP A 20 -16.20 -0.68 0.22
CA TRP A 20 -16.55 -1.81 1.07
C TRP A 20 -18.06 -1.91 1.37
N GLY A 21 -18.87 -1.01 0.83
CA GLY A 21 -20.32 -1.03 0.96
C GLY A 21 -20.86 -0.30 2.20
N PRO A 22 -22.19 -0.35 2.41
CA PRO A 22 -22.91 0.56 3.30
C PRO A 22 -22.72 0.31 4.81
N GLY A 23 -22.03 -0.76 5.21
CA GLY A 23 -21.84 -1.08 6.62
C GLY A 23 -20.74 -2.12 6.86
N GLY A 24 -20.24 -2.16 8.09
CA GLY A 24 -19.33 -3.21 8.55
C GLY A 24 -20.03 -4.57 8.60
N THR A 25 -19.25 -5.64 8.43
CA THR A 25 -19.74 -7.01 8.61
C THR A 25 -19.50 -7.44 10.05
N ASP A 26 -20.54 -7.96 10.72
CA ASP A 26 -20.36 -8.61 12.03
C ASP A 26 -19.66 -9.96 11.82
N VAL A 27 -18.55 -10.16 12.52
CA VAL A 27 -17.68 -11.33 12.36
C VAL A 27 -17.99 -12.30 13.49
N GLN A 28 -18.62 -13.43 13.16
CA GLN A 28 -19.00 -14.45 14.15
C GLN A 28 -18.02 -15.62 14.25
N MET A 29 -17.17 -15.80 13.23
CA MET A 29 -16.18 -16.88 13.17
C MET A 29 -14.77 -16.30 13.06
N LEU A 30 -13.80 -17.02 13.61
CA LEU A 30 -12.42 -16.56 13.60
C LEU A 30 -11.86 -16.52 12.17
N GLU A 31 -12.24 -17.48 11.33
CA GLU A 31 -11.88 -17.53 9.91
C GLU A 31 -12.38 -16.30 9.15
N ASP A 32 -13.60 -15.85 9.47
CA ASP A 32 -14.18 -14.63 8.90
C ASP A 32 -13.39 -13.39 9.32
N CYS A 33 -12.79 -13.37 10.52
CA CYS A 33 -11.89 -12.31 10.94
C CYS A 33 -10.70 -12.23 9.98
N TYR A 34 -10.02 -13.34 9.71
CA TYR A 34 -8.88 -13.35 8.79
C TYR A 34 -9.22 -12.89 7.37
N LEU A 35 -10.37 -13.33 6.85
CA LEU A 35 -10.76 -13.04 5.47
C LEU A 35 -11.30 -11.62 5.29
N LYS A 36 -11.94 -11.06 6.31
CA LYS A 36 -12.61 -9.75 6.25
C LYS A 36 -11.85 -8.64 6.96
N ASP A 37 -10.83 -8.97 7.74
CA ASP A 37 -9.90 -8.02 8.37
C ASP A 37 -8.89 -7.50 7.33
N SER A 38 -9.41 -6.66 6.44
CA SER A 38 -8.64 -5.87 5.49
C SER A 38 -9.16 -4.44 5.57
N PRO A 39 -8.43 -3.53 6.24
CA PRO A 39 -8.89 -2.16 6.36
C PRO A 39 -8.91 -1.49 4.98
N PRO A 40 -9.79 -0.50 4.78
CA PRO A 40 -9.74 0.31 3.58
C PRO A 40 -8.50 1.21 3.60
N GLY A 41 -7.97 1.53 2.41
CA GLY A 41 -6.71 2.23 2.26
C GLY A 41 -5.82 1.63 1.18
N LEU A 42 -4.53 1.97 1.23
CA LEU A 42 -3.50 1.45 0.34
C LEU A 42 -2.30 0.92 1.14
N VAL A 43 -1.42 0.17 0.48
CA VAL A 43 -0.19 -0.34 1.07
C VAL A 43 0.96 0.61 0.73
N SER A 44 1.59 1.19 1.75
CA SER A 44 2.88 1.88 1.63
C SER A 44 4.01 0.89 1.93
N VAL A 45 5.00 0.79 1.04
CA VAL A 45 6.16 -0.08 1.19
C VAL A 45 7.41 0.76 1.04
N LYS A 46 8.32 0.69 2.01
CA LYS A 46 9.55 1.48 2.02
C LYS A 46 10.77 0.57 1.97
N TYR A 47 11.74 0.99 1.18
CA TYR A 47 13.05 0.37 1.04
C TYR A 47 14.11 1.44 1.26
N ARG A 48 14.97 1.22 2.24
CA ARG A 48 16.13 2.04 2.52
C ARG A 48 17.28 1.59 1.64
N HIS A 49 18.18 2.52 1.36
CA HIS A 49 19.44 2.17 0.71
C HIS A 49 20.35 1.37 1.66
N PRO A 50 21.03 0.29 1.20
CA PRO A 50 20.92 -0.31 -0.13
C PRO A 50 19.62 -1.10 -0.32
N VAL A 51 18.93 -0.83 -1.44
CA VAL A 51 17.58 -1.35 -1.70
C VAL A 51 17.59 -2.87 -1.89
N ASN A 52 16.78 -3.57 -1.10
CA ASN A 52 16.43 -4.97 -1.32
C ASN A 52 14.93 -5.14 -1.53
N LEU A 53 14.49 -5.29 -2.78
CA LEU A 53 13.06 -5.39 -3.11
C LEU A 53 12.34 -6.61 -2.51
N SER A 54 13.08 -7.65 -2.12
CA SER A 54 12.51 -8.83 -1.45
C SER A 54 12.25 -8.61 0.05
N GLN A 55 12.92 -7.61 0.64
CA GLN A 55 12.93 -7.34 2.08
C GLN A 55 12.61 -5.86 2.32
N PRO A 56 11.32 -5.49 2.38
CA PRO A 56 10.94 -4.14 2.74
C PRO A 56 11.36 -3.82 4.17
N ASP A 57 11.83 -2.59 4.38
CA ASP A 57 12.22 -2.09 5.70
C ASP A 57 11.02 -1.65 6.54
N ASP A 58 9.93 -1.27 5.87
CA ASP A 58 8.68 -0.84 6.50
C ASP A 58 7.50 -1.09 5.54
N VAL A 59 6.37 -1.51 6.11
CA VAL A 59 5.10 -1.70 5.41
C VAL A 59 4.00 -1.13 6.28
N THR A 60 3.20 -0.23 5.72
CA THR A 60 2.12 0.44 6.46
C THR A 60 0.85 0.48 5.62
N TYR A 61 -0.31 0.32 6.27
CA TYR A 61 -1.60 0.52 5.62
C TYR A 61 -2.06 1.96 5.83
N LEU A 62 -2.11 2.73 4.74
CA LEU A 62 -2.48 4.14 4.76
C LEU A 62 -3.96 4.32 4.43
N ARG A 63 -4.67 5.11 5.24
CA ARG A 63 -6.08 5.46 5.01
C ARG A 63 -6.30 6.54 3.94
N GLN A 64 -5.22 7.12 3.43
CA GLN A 64 -5.28 8.11 2.38
C GLN A 64 -4.01 7.99 1.54
N ALA A 65 -4.08 8.40 0.29
CA ALA A 65 -2.93 8.38 -0.61
C ALA A 65 -2.00 9.57 -0.36
N SER A 66 -1.54 9.73 0.89
CA SER A 66 -0.64 10.78 1.34
C SER A 66 0.22 10.28 2.49
N GLU A 67 1.52 10.52 2.40
CA GLU A 67 2.47 10.23 3.47
C GLU A 67 3.60 11.26 3.50
N ASP A 68 3.99 11.69 4.70
CA ASP A 68 5.20 12.47 4.93
C ASP A 68 6.34 11.49 5.23
N ILE A 69 7.27 11.38 4.29
CA ILE A 69 8.37 10.43 4.33
C ILE A 69 9.58 11.06 5.00
N LEU A 70 10.10 10.38 6.01
CA LEU A 70 11.37 10.69 6.64
C LEU A 70 12.27 9.46 6.64
N PHE A 71 13.34 9.51 5.86
CA PHE A 71 14.45 8.57 5.97
C PHE A 71 15.53 9.18 6.86
N ARG A 72 15.61 8.74 8.13
CA ARG A 72 16.77 9.10 8.96
C ARG A 72 17.96 8.28 8.48
N SER A 73 18.89 8.92 7.77
CA SER A 73 20.19 8.31 7.51
C SER A 73 21.05 8.39 8.78
N GLU A 74 21.50 7.25 9.28
CA GLU A 74 22.51 7.17 10.34
C GLU A 74 23.93 7.42 9.80
N ILE A 75 24.09 7.42 8.48
CA ILE A 75 25.38 7.49 7.80
C ILE A 75 25.39 8.73 6.90
N GLN A 76 26.05 9.80 7.35
CA GLN A 76 26.36 10.99 6.54
C GLN A 76 27.54 10.72 5.59
N ARG A 77 27.61 9.55 4.93
CA ARG A 77 28.64 9.31 3.93
C ARG A 77 28.12 9.81 2.60
N TYR A 78 28.62 10.97 2.20
CA TYR A 78 28.61 11.40 0.81
C TYR A 78 29.53 10.48 0.02
N ASP A 79 29.02 9.34 -0.45
CA ASP A 79 29.72 8.62 -1.49
C ASP A 79 29.47 9.39 -2.81
N ALA A 80 30.58 9.83 -3.42
CA ALA A 80 30.66 10.80 -4.51
C ALA A 80 30.00 10.34 -5.84
N ASN A 81 29.27 9.23 -5.84
CA ASN A 81 28.64 8.63 -7.01
C ASN A 81 27.16 9.03 -7.19
N GLY A 82 26.52 9.70 -6.21
CA GLY A 82 25.25 10.42 -6.39
C GLY A 82 24.05 9.60 -6.85
N LEU A 83 24.05 8.28 -6.66
CA LEU A 83 23.05 7.34 -7.21
C LEU A 83 22.33 6.51 -6.14
N GLU A 84 22.52 6.82 -4.87
CA GLU A 84 21.87 6.10 -3.78
C GLU A 84 20.47 6.67 -3.53
N GLU A 85 19.46 5.84 -3.73
CA GLU A 85 18.06 6.21 -3.58
C GLU A 85 17.37 5.26 -2.60
N ASN A 86 16.58 5.81 -1.70
CA ASN A 86 15.52 5.09 -1.01
C ASN A 86 14.31 4.97 -1.94
N ILE A 87 13.47 3.96 -1.74
CA ILE A 87 12.26 3.75 -2.54
C ILE A 87 11.04 3.72 -1.62
N VAL A 88 9.99 4.43 -2.01
CA VAL A 88 8.66 4.33 -1.43
C VAL A 88 7.70 3.90 -2.51
N LYS A 89 6.80 2.96 -2.20
CA LYS A 89 5.74 2.51 -3.11
C LYS A 89 4.38 2.63 -2.45
N PHE A 90 3.43 3.26 -3.13
CA PHE A 90 2.01 3.08 -2.82
C PHE A 90 1.41 2.05 -3.79
N LEU A 91 0.87 0.96 -3.24
CA LEU A 91 0.26 -0.14 -3.98
C LEU A 91 -1.19 -0.30 -3.56
N GLY A 92 -2.09 -0.53 -4.53
CA GLY A 92 -3.49 -0.79 -4.22
C GLY A 92 -4.40 -0.72 -5.44
N PHE A 93 -5.68 -0.56 -5.18
CA PHE A 93 -6.70 -0.33 -6.19
C PHE A 93 -7.48 0.95 -5.91
N LEU A 94 -7.84 1.65 -6.98
CA LEU A 94 -8.70 2.80 -6.97
C LEU A 94 -10.11 2.41 -7.42
N HIS A 95 -11.10 2.74 -6.61
CA HIS A 95 -12.53 2.57 -6.90
C HIS A 95 -13.16 3.92 -7.22
N PRO A 96 -13.61 4.19 -8.46
CA PRO A 96 -14.21 5.47 -8.78
C PRO A 96 -15.61 5.67 -8.19
N LEU A 97 -16.41 4.62 -7.98
CA LEU A 97 -17.73 4.69 -7.31
C LEU A 97 -18.69 5.74 -7.90
N ASP A 98 -18.87 5.73 -9.21
CA ASP A 98 -19.65 6.69 -10.01
C ASP A 98 -19.17 8.15 -9.87
N ALA A 99 -17.92 8.35 -9.46
CA ALA A 99 -17.35 9.67 -9.24
C ALA A 99 -17.39 10.55 -10.48
N LYS A 100 -17.82 11.80 -10.25
CA LYS A 100 -17.77 12.88 -11.24
C LYS A 100 -17.19 14.14 -10.59
N PRO A 101 -16.35 14.90 -11.30
CA PRO A 101 -15.93 16.21 -10.83
C PRO A 101 -17.13 17.14 -10.63
N LEU A 102 -17.11 17.93 -9.56
CA LEU A 102 -18.15 18.93 -9.31
C LEU A 102 -17.96 20.19 -10.18
N SER A 103 -16.74 20.39 -10.69
CA SER A 103 -16.42 21.51 -11.57
C SER A 103 -16.95 21.28 -12.99
N LYS A 104 -17.82 22.18 -13.47
CA LYS A 104 -18.30 22.17 -14.87
C LYS A 104 -17.20 22.36 -15.91
N ARG A 105 -16.01 22.83 -15.51
CA ARG A 105 -14.85 23.01 -16.41
C ARG A 105 -14.05 21.72 -16.60
N ILE A 106 -14.26 20.73 -15.74
CA ILE A 106 -13.52 19.47 -15.73
C ILE A 106 -14.51 18.35 -16.10
N PRO A 107 -14.61 17.98 -17.39
CA PRO A 107 -15.66 17.07 -17.86
C PRO A 107 -15.42 15.61 -17.47
N GLN A 108 -14.22 15.26 -17.02
CA GLN A 108 -13.80 13.90 -16.70
C GLN A 108 -12.94 13.87 -15.44
N LEU A 109 -12.94 12.75 -14.71
CA LEU A 109 -12.06 12.55 -13.57
C LEU A 109 -10.60 12.75 -13.97
N ARG A 110 -9.88 13.51 -13.15
CA ARG A 110 -8.44 13.74 -13.30
C ARG A 110 -7.73 13.22 -12.06
N LEU A 111 -6.50 12.77 -12.28
CA LEU A 111 -5.58 12.30 -11.26
C LEU A 111 -4.29 13.11 -11.38
N SER A 112 -3.64 13.37 -10.26
CA SER A 112 -2.36 14.05 -10.17
C SER A 112 -1.46 13.29 -9.20
N ILE A 113 -0.19 13.16 -9.56
CA ILE A 113 0.85 12.72 -8.64
C ILE A 113 1.57 13.94 -8.09
N CYS A 114 1.91 13.93 -6.81
CA CYS A 114 2.61 15.01 -6.14
C CYS A 114 3.76 14.45 -5.32
N SER A 115 4.95 15.02 -5.48
CA SER A 115 6.14 14.63 -4.72
C SER A 115 7.10 15.81 -4.52
N ALA A 116 7.96 15.74 -3.51
CA ALA A 116 9.06 16.69 -3.28
C ALA A 116 10.42 15.99 -3.39
N GLY A 117 11.39 16.61 -4.05
CA GLY A 117 12.79 16.18 -4.07
C GLY A 117 13.10 14.88 -4.81
N SER A 118 12.13 14.27 -5.50
CA SER A 118 12.18 12.84 -5.82
C SER A 118 11.83 12.53 -7.29
N ASN A 119 12.36 11.43 -7.81
CA ASN A 119 11.87 10.85 -9.06
C ASN A 119 10.63 10.02 -8.75
N ALA A 120 9.51 10.28 -9.41
CA ALA A 120 8.25 9.61 -9.13
C ALA A 120 7.68 9.01 -10.41
N VAL A 121 7.15 7.79 -10.35
CA VAL A 121 6.55 7.10 -11.48
C VAL A 121 5.26 6.46 -11.02
N LEU A 122 4.15 6.86 -11.66
CA LEU A 122 2.85 6.22 -11.47
C LEU A 122 2.58 5.27 -12.63
N ARG A 123 2.35 4.01 -12.28
CA ARG A 123 1.74 3.02 -13.16
C ARG A 123 0.27 2.82 -12.78
N LEU A 124 -0.60 2.87 -13.77
CA LEU A 124 -2.04 2.72 -13.59
C LEU A 124 -2.56 1.73 -14.63
N SER A 125 -3.20 0.65 -14.15
CA SER A 125 -3.81 -0.33 -15.02
C SER A 125 -5.12 0.20 -15.60
N ASN A 126 -5.54 -0.32 -16.75
CA ASN A 126 -6.87 -0.07 -17.29
C ASN A 126 -7.95 -0.98 -16.66
N ASP A 127 -7.56 -1.88 -15.76
CA ASP A 127 -8.41 -2.82 -15.06
C ASP A 127 -7.87 -3.16 -13.66
N SER A 128 -8.38 -4.24 -13.06
CA SER A 128 -7.98 -4.72 -11.74
C SER A 128 -6.75 -5.65 -11.76
N THR A 129 -5.98 -5.71 -12.84
CA THR A 129 -4.86 -6.65 -13.00
C THR A 129 -3.53 -5.93 -13.20
N SER A 130 -2.44 -6.61 -12.82
CA SER A 130 -1.08 -6.11 -13.01
C SER A 130 -0.61 -6.20 -14.47
N ASN A 131 -1.23 -7.06 -15.29
CA ASN A 131 -0.84 -7.31 -16.68
C ASN A 131 -1.03 -6.09 -17.59
N HIS A 132 -1.95 -5.20 -17.24
CA HIS A 132 -2.27 -3.99 -18.02
C HIS A 132 -1.76 -2.70 -17.37
N LEU A 133 -0.84 -2.80 -16.38
CA LEU A 133 -0.18 -1.64 -15.80
C LEU A 133 0.67 -0.90 -16.84
N GLU A 134 0.36 0.38 -17.06
CA GLU A 134 1.14 1.27 -17.91
C GLU A 134 1.62 2.49 -17.15
N VAL A 135 2.79 3.03 -17.53
CA VAL A 135 3.30 4.29 -16.98
C VAL A 135 2.39 5.43 -17.46
N SER A 136 1.66 6.03 -16.53
CA SER A 136 0.68 7.10 -16.81
C SER A 136 1.16 8.48 -16.35
N ALA A 137 2.21 8.55 -15.52
CA ALA A 137 2.90 9.79 -15.19
C ALA A 137 4.33 9.51 -14.70
N SER A 138 5.22 10.48 -14.92
CA SER A 138 6.57 10.48 -14.35
C SER A 138 7.04 11.88 -13.99
N HIS A 139 7.80 11.99 -12.89
CA HIS A 139 8.46 13.21 -12.42
C HIS A 139 9.97 13.03 -12.46
N SER A 140 10.67 14.02 -13.00
CA SER A 140 12.09 14.20 -12.71
C SER A 140 12.25 14.86 -11.33
N PRO A 141 13.35 14.60 -10.61
CA PRO A 141 13.61 15.22 -9.32
C PRO A 141 13.50 16.75 -9.38
N ARG A 142 12.69 17.33 -8.50
CA ARG A 142 12.57 18.78 -8.31
C ARG A 142 12.72 19.14 -6.83
N PRO A 143 13.47 20.19 -6.48
CA PRO A 143 13.73 20.53 -5.08
C PRO A 143 12.47 20.91 -4.32
N SER A 144 11.48 21.54 -4.98
CA SER A 144 10.22 21.91 -4.36
C SER A 144 9.14 20.85 -4.60
N TYR A 145 8.18 20.76 -3.67
CA TYR A 145 6.93 20.03 -3.86
C TYR A 145 6.25 20.43 -5.18
N TYR A 146 5.92 19.44 -6.00
CA TYR A 146 5.36 19.64 -7.32
C TYR A 146 4.30 18.58 -7.64
N CYS A 147 3.21 19.00 -8.28
CA CYS A 147 2.14 18.14 -8.76
C CYS A 147 2.08 18.16 -10.29
N SER A 148 1.84 17.02 -10.92
CA SER A 148 1.48 16.96 -12.34
C SER A 148 0.29 16.06 -12.58
N GLU A 149 -0.56 16.46 -13.53
CA GLU A 149 -1.67 15.65 -13.99
C GLU A 149 -1.16 14.35 -14.66
N VAL A 150 -1.93 13.28 -14.46
CA VAL A 150 -1.70 11.95 -15.00
C VAL A 150 -2.48 11.84 -16.31
N HIS A 151 -1.87 11.24 -17.32
CA HIS A 151 -2.50 11.09 -18.63
C HIS A 151 -2.15 9.73 -19.23
N ARG A 152 -3.11 9.08 -19.89
CA ARG A 152 -2.82 7.94 -20.75
C ARG A 152 -2.36 8.40 -22.12
N ALA A 153 -1.65 7.52 -22.82
CA ALA A 153 -1.27 7.78 -24.19
C ALA A 153 -2.50 8.04 -25.07
N ARG A 154 -2.36 8.94 -26.06
CA ARG A 154 -3.38 9.23 -27.07
C ARG A 154 -4.72 9.74 -26.52
N GLY A 155 -4.75 10.30 -25.31
CA GLY A 155 -5.94 10.94 -24.75
C GLY A 155 -7.04 9.97 -24.31
N VAL A 156 -6.72 8.69 -24.14
CA VAL A 156 -7.64 7.70 -23.57
C VAL A 156 -8.03 8.13 -22.14
N PRO A 157 -9.31 7.97 -21.72
CA PRO A 157 -9.72 8.26 -20.35
C PRO A 157 -8.88 7.47 -19.32
N LEU A 158 -8.51 8.11 -18.21
CA LEU A 158 -7.79 7.46 -17.12
C LEU A 158 -8.59 6.29 -16.54
N PHE A 159 -9.90 6.50 -16.38
CA PHE A 159 -10.88 5.55 -15.88
C PHE A 159 -11.95 5.34 -16.97
N PRO A 160 -11.82 4.30 -17.80
CA PRO A 160 -12.79 4.00 -18.87
C PRO A 160 -14.21 3.75 -18.35
N ASP A 161 -14.33 3.09 -17.19
CA ASP A 161 -15.58 2.87 -16.48
C ASP A 161 -15.47 3.41 -15.04
N THR A 162 -16.41 4.25 -14.66
CA THR A 162 -16.45 4.84 -13.31
C THR A 162 -17.51 4.21 -12.42
N SER A 163 -18.32 3.28 -12.93
CA SER A 163 -19.44 2.69 -12.20
C SER A 163 -19.01 1.90 -10.97
N GLU A 164 -19.91 1.82 -9.99
CA GLU A 164 -19.73 0.99 -8.80
C GLU A 164 -19.30 -0.45 -9.16
N GLY A 165 -18.32 -0.99 -8.42
CA GLY A 165 -17.75 -2.32 -8.64
C GLY A 165 -16.53 -2.36 -9.57
N HIS A 166 -16.26 -1.31 -10.34
CA HIS A 166 -15.02 -1.20 -11.11
C HIS A 166 -13.86 -0.69 -10.26
N LYS A 167 -12.68 -1.29 -10.47
CA LYS A 167 -11.45 -0.88 -9.79
C LYS A 167 -10.22 -0.96 -10.68
N TYR A 168 -9.25 -0.12 -10.37
CA TYR A 168 -8.03 0.07 -11.16
C TYR A 168 -6.80 -0.15 -10.30
N MET A 169 -5.96 -1.11 -10.68
CA MET A 169 -4.71 -1.33 -9.97
C MET A 169 -3.73 -0.18 -10.22
N PHE A 170 -3.01 0.26 -9.18
CA PHE A 170 -1.92 1.22 -9.31
C PHE A 170 -0.65 0.80 -8.56
N ASP A 171 0.49 1.22 -9.10
CA ASP A 171 1.81 1.22 -8.43
C ASP A 171 2.39 2.62 -8.58
N PHE A 172 2.45 3.36 -7.48
CA PHE A 172 3.11 4.66 -7.42
C PHE A 172 4.45 4.54 -6.71
N THR A 173 5.53 4.56 -7.48
CA THR A 173 6.90 4.44 -6.97
C THR A 173 7.55 5.82 -6.91
N VAL A 174 8.11 6.17 -5.76
CA VAL A 174 8.90 7.38 -5.53
C VAL A 174 10.31 6.99 -5.09
N LYS A 175 11.32 7.57 -5.73
CA LYS A 175 12.74 7.38 -5.45
C LYS A 175 13.30 8.64 -4.83
N ILE A 176 13.75 8.52 -3.59
CA ILE A 176 14.19 9.64 -2.75
C ILE A 176 15.71 9.52 -2.59
N PRO A 177 16.50 10.47 -3.10
CA PRO A 177 17.94 10.45 -2.91
C PRO A 177 18.33 10.43 -1.42
N THR A 178 19.31 9.62 -1.04
CA THR A 178 19.72 9.44 0.38
C THR A 178 20.32 10.69 1.01
N TYR A 179 20.86 11.61 0.21
CA TYR A 179 21.44 12.87 0.68
C TYR A 179 20.39 13.92 1.06
N LEU A 180 19.11 13.73 0.69
CA LEU A 180 18.04 14.63 1.10
C LEU A 180 17.68 14.34 2.56
N ASN A 181 18.22 15.15 3.47
CA ASN A 181 17.87 15.14 4.90
C ASN A 181 16.52 15.83 5.19
N GLU A 182 15.69 16.03 4.17
CA GLU A 182 14.40 16.71 4.27
C GLU A 182 13.26 15.69 4.25
N THR A 183 12.16 16.04 4.91
CA THR A 183 10.91 15.29 4.78
C THR A 183 10.38 15.43 3.36
N SER A 184 10.14 14.32 2.67
CA SER A 184 9.49 14.32 1.36
C SER A 184 8.00 14.04 1.52
N ILE A 185 7.15 14.81 0.84
CA ILE A 185 5.70 14.60 0.89
C ILE A 185 5.30 13.88 -0.39
N VAL A 186 4.63 12.74 -0.28
CA VAL A 186 4.17 11.92 -1.42
C VAL A 186 2.64 11.84 -1.40
N GLN A 187 1.97 12.29 -2.46
CA GLN A 187 0.50 12.28 -2.54
C GLN A 187 -0.02 11.86 -3.92
N LEU A 188 -1.16 11.14 -3.93
CA LEU A 188 -2.05 11.05 -5.08
C LEU A 188 -3.28 11.91 -4.82
N LYS A 189 -3.63 12.74 -5.80
CA LYS A 189 -4.80 13.62 -5.73
C LYS A 189 -5.69 13.46 -6.93
N TRP A 190 -6.98 13.64 -6.76
CA TRP A 190 -7.95 13.53 -7.84
C TRP A 190 -9.11 14.51 -7.69
N THR A 191 -9.96 14.57 -8.71
CA THR A 191 -11.12 15.48 -8.75
C THR A 191 -12.45 14.79 -8.47
N ALA A 192 -12.45 13.56 -7.94
CA ALA A 192 -13.68 12.83 -7.63
C ALA A 192 -14.50 13.59 -6.57
N PHE A 193 -15.76 13.89 -6.89
CA PHE A 193 -16.67 14.61 -6.00
C PHE A 193 -16.13 15.95 -5.46
N SER A 194 -15.15 16.55 -6.13
CA SER A 194 -14.57 17.84 -5.75
C SER A 194 -14.50 18.80 -6.93
N VAL A 195 -14.37 20.09 -6.62
CA VAL A 195 -14.10 21.16 -7.58
C VAL A 195 -12.60 21.24 -7.90
N GLU A 196 -11.75 20.87 -6.94
CA GLU A 196 -10.29 20.92 -7.03
C GLU A 196 -9.69 19.52 -6.83
N PHE A 197 -8.36 19.42 -6.87
CA PHE A 197 -7.64 18.18 -6.59
C PHE A 197 -7.54 17.95 -5.09
N GLU A 198 -8.13 16.86 -4.61
CA GLU A 198 -8.07 16.43 -3.21
C GLU A 198 -7.30 15.12 -3.08
N VAL A 199 -6.67 14.90 -1.91
CA VAL A 199 -6.01 13.63 -1.59
C VAL A 199 -7.06 12.52 -1.60
N ILE A 200 -6.72 11.39 -2.21
CA ILE A 200 -7.62 10.24 -2.29
C ILE A 200 -7.73 9.60 -0.90
N ASP A 201 -8.96 9.42 -0.40
CA ASP A 201 -9.24 8.83 0.89
C ASP A 201 -9.58 7.33 0.80
N ASP A 202 -9.63 6.68 1.96
CA ASP A 202 -9.85 5.24 2.12
C ASP A 202 -11.11 4.76 1.40
N LYS A 203 -12.18 5.58 1.35
CA LYS A 203 -13.44 5.28 0.63
C LYS A 203 -13.24 4.80 -0.79
N HIS A 204 -12.16 5.21 -1.44
CA HIS A 204 -11.84 4.89 -2.83
C HIS A 204 -10.57 4.04 -2.98
N LEU A 205 -9.95 3.64 -1.86
CA LEU A 205 -8.69 2.90 -1.84
C LEU A 205 -8.91 1.51 -1.24
N GLU A 206 -8.55 0.49 -2.02
CA GLU A 206 -8.47 -0.89 -1.56
C GLU A 206 -7.00 -1.35 -1.52
N LEU A 207 -6.63 -2.07 -0.46
CA LEU A 207 -5.29 -2.63 -0.31
C LEU A 207 -4.92 -3.52 -1.50
N TYR A 208 -3.61 -3.63 -1.78
CA TYR A 208 -3.11 -4.50 -2.83
C TYR A 208 -3.44 -5.98 -2.56
N LYS A 209 -3.89 -6.69 -3.61
CA LYS A 209 -4.40 -8.06 -3.55
C LYS A 209 -4.10 -8.78 -4.86
N ASN A 210 -3.10 -9.66 -4.86
CA ASN A 210 -2.74 -10.46 -6.04
C ASN A 210 -2.62 -11.96 -5.71
N GLY A 211 -2.58 -12.33 -4.43
CA GLY A 211 -2.59 -13.70 -3.95
C GLY A 211 -1.29 -14.46 -4.20
N SER A 212 -0.22 -13.79 -4.59
CA SER A 212 1.08 -14.41 -4.92
C SER A 212 1.93 -14.69 -3.66
N CYS A 213 1.33 -15.27 -2.62
CA CYS A 213 1.92 -15.32 -1.28
C CYS A 213 3.27 -16.04 -1.21
N SER A 214 3.47 -17.09 -2.02
CA SER A 214 4.68 -17.92 -1.99
C SER A 214 5.97 -17.22 -2.41
N VAL A 215 5.88 -16.03 -3.02
CA VAL A 215 7.07 -15.25 -3.42
C VAL A 215 7.68 -14.47 -2.24
N HIS A 216 6.95 -14.34 -1.14
CA HIS A 216 7.35 -13.57 0.01
C HIS A 216 8.02 -14.46 1.06
N ASN A 217 9.23 -14.07 1.47
CA ASN A 217 10.10 -14.86 2.36
C ASN A 217 10.25 -14.26 3.77
N ASN A 218 9.55 -13.17 4.07
CA ASN A 218 9.54 -12.53 5.38
C ASN A 218 8.17 -11.91 5.66
N CYS A 219 7.92 -11.57 6.93
CA CYS A 219 6.62 -11.07 7.40
C CYS A 219 6.19 -9.78 6.68
N LEU A 220 7.04 -8.76 6.63
CA LEU A 220 6.70 -7.48 6.02
C LEU A 220 6.42 -7.64 4.51
N SER A 221 7.26 -8.38 3.79
CA SER A 221 7.05 -8.69 2.38
C SER A 221 5.72 -9.42 2.15
N CYS A 222 5.40 -10.40 2.99
CA CYS A 222 4.13 -11.15 2.93
C CYS A 222 2.91 -10.25 3.05
N LEU A 223 2.97 -9.26 3.95
CA LEU A 223 1.85 -8.36 4.24
C LEU A 223 1.75 -7.16 3.30
N THR A 224 2.59 -7.11 2.25
CA THR A 224 2.35 -6.21 1.12
C THR A 224 1.12 -6.59 0.30
N ASP A 225 0.70 -7.86 0.36
CA ASP A 225 -0.50 -8.39 -0.29
C ASP A 225 -1.54 -8.78 0.77
N ALA A 226 -2.68 -8.09 0.78
CA ALA A 226 -3.71 -8.26 1.80
C ALA A 226 -4.42 -9.62 1.76
N LEU A 227 -4.26 -10.40 0.67
CA LEU A 227 -4.74 -11.79 0.61
C LEU A 227 -3.81 -12.77 1.35
N CYS A 228 -2.63 -12.32 1.76
CA CYS A 228 -1.61 -13.14 2.37
C CYS A 228 -1.49 -12.92 3.88
N GLY A 229 -1.08 -13.95 4.61
CA GLY A 229 -0.81 -13.91 6.04
C GLY A 229 0.48 -14.65 6.37
N TRP A 230 1.24 -14.12 7.33
CA TRP A 230 2.54 -14.66 7.70
C TRP A 230 2.44 -15.63 8.87
N CYS A 231 3.08 -16.79 8.75
CA CYS A 231 3.21 -17.73 9.85
C CYS A 231 4.57 -17.62 10.53
N GLU A 232 4.60 -17.04 11.73
CA GLU A 232 5.85 -16.96 12.51
C GLU A 232 6.37 -18.34 12.94
N SER A 233 5.48 -19.33 13.13
CA SER A 233 5.90 -20.63 13.61
C SER A 233 6.81 -21.36 12.62
N ASN A 234 6.57 -21.23 11.31
CA ASN A 234 7.34 -21.93 10.28
C ASN A 234 7.98 -21.00 9.23
N ASN A 235 7.90 -19.69 9.43
CA ASN A 235 8.46 -18.64 8.57
C ASN A 235 8.00 -18.73 7.11
N ASN A 236 6.69 -18.95 6.89
CA ASN A 236 6.13 -18.99 5.55
C ASN A 236 4.94 -18.04 5.40
N CYS A 237 4.78 -17.53 4.18
CA CYS A 237 3.65 -16.71 3.77
C CYS A 237 2.57 -17.59 3.12
N TYR A 238 1.33 -17.46 3.59
CA TYR A 238 0.19 -18.27 3.15
C TYR A 238 -0.95 -17.41 2.64
N LEU A 239 -1.76 -17.96 1.74
CA LEU A 239 -3.03 -17.36 1.34
C LEU A 239 -4.05 -17.49 2.48
N LYS A 240 -4.67 -16.39 2.90
CA LYS A 240 -5.68 -16.39 3.97
C LYS A 240 -6.92 -17.22 3.63
N ALA A 241 -7.29 -17.27 2.34
CA ALA A 241 -8.44 -18.00 1.83
C ALA A 241 -8.25 -19.54 1.74
N GLY A 242 -7.07 -20.06 2.11
CA GLY A 242 -6.79 -21.49 2.14
C GLY A 242 -7.10 -22.14 3.49
N THR A 243 -7.76 -23.29 3.49
CA THR A 243 -7.83 -24.17 4.67
C THR A 243 -6.48 -24.88 4.88
N PRO A 244 -5.92 -24.92 6.10
CA PRO A 244 -6.36 -24.25 7.33
C PRO A 244 -5.83 -22.81 7.46
N VAL A 245 -6.64 -21.93 8.09
CA VAL A 245 -6.27 -20.55 8.50
C VAL A 245 -5.20 -20.54 9.61
N TYR A 246 -4.81 -21.72 10.05
CA TYR A 246 -3.79 -21.97 11.06
C TYR A 246 -2.58 -22.54 10.36
N CYS A 247 -1.40 -22.08 10.73
CA CYS A 247 -0.19 -22.78 10.39
C CYS A 247 0.24 -23.68 11.55
N GLN A 248 0.97 -24.74 11.24
CA GLN A 248 1.46 -25.68 12.24
C GLN A 248 2.98 -25.75 12.22
N LYS A 249 3.56 -25.73 13.42
CA LYS A 249 4.93 -26.22 13.67
C LYS A 249 4.86 -27.25 14.79
N ASN A 250 5.40 -28.44 14.57
CA ASN A 250 5.46 -29.51 15.56
C ASN A 250 4.09 -29.90 16.18
N GLY A 251 3.02 -29.85 15.38
CA GLY A 251 1.66 -30.20 15.83
C GLY A 251 0.96 -29.15 16.69
N LYS A 252 1.57 -27.98 16.92
CA LYS A 252 0.92 -26.84 17.58
C LYS A 252 0.37 -25.88 16.53
N ASN A 253 -0.93 -25.55 16.64
CA ASN A 253 -1.55 -24.53 15.82
C ASN A 253 -1.04 -23.14 16.22
N SER A 254 -0.71 -22.34 15.20
CA SER A 254 -0.35 -20.94 15.31
C SER A 254 -1.19 -20.12 14.34
N PHE A 255 -1.45 -18.88 14.71
CA PHE A 255 -2.21 -17.94 13.92
C PHE A 255 -1.33 -17.24 12.87
N LEU A 256 -1.95 -16.83 11.77
CA LEU A 256 -1.29 -15.97 10.80
C LEU A 256 -1.26 -14.53 11.32
N VAL A 257 -0.13 -13.87 11.16
CA VAL A 257 -0.01 -12.42 11.27
C VAL A 257 -0.67 -11.82 10.03
N THR A 258 -1.55 -10.85 10.21
CA THR A 258 -2.33 -10.20 9.13
C THR A 258 -2.14 -8.69 9.03
N HIS A 259 -1.45 -8.08 9.99
CA HIS A 259 -1.20 -6.65 10.05
C HIS A 259 0.31 -6.39 10.22
N PRO A 260 0.92 -5.47 9.44
CA PRO A 260 2.36 -5.21 9.47
C PRO A 260 2.91 -4.88 10.86
N ASP A 261 2.18 -4.13 11.67
CA ASP A 261 2.56 -3.77 13.05
C ASP A 261 2.77 -4.97 13.99
N ASN A 262 2.26 -6.15 13.61
CA ASN A 262 2.43 -7.38 14.38
C ASN A 262 3.60 -8.24 13.85
N CYS A 263 4.35 -7.78 12.85
CA CYS A 263 5.57 -8.43 12.43
C CYS A 263 6.69 -8.16 13.42
N THR A 264 7.35 -9.21 13.90
CA THR A 264 8.60 -9.07 14.64
C THR A 264 9.70 -8.51 13.72
N VAL A 265 10.24 -7.33 14.04
CA VAL A 265 11.32 -6.66 13.31
C VAL A 265 12.60 -6.57 14.14
N CYS A 266 13.72 -6.24 13.51
CA CYS A 266 15.01 -6.11 14.21
C CYS A 266 14.95 -5.14 15.40
N SER A 267 14.19 -4.04 15.27
CA SER A 267 14.03 -3.05 16.34
C SER A 267 13.33 -3.59 17.59
N ASP A 268 12.67 -4.75 17.50
CA ASP A 268 12.06 -5.44 18.64
C ASP A 268 13.08 -6.26 19.45
N HIS A 269 14.30 -6.41 18.92
CA HIS A 269 15.38 -7.17 19.55
C HIS A 269 16.43 -6.26 20.15
N ILE A 270 16.78 -6.53 21.42
CA ILE A 270 17.81 -5.81 22.15
C ILE A 270 19.21 -6.27 21.72
N TYR A 271 19.36 -7.55 21.40
CA TYR A 271 20.66 -8.14 21.07
C TYR A 271 20.86 -8.26 19.56
N CYS A 272 22.04 -7.83 19.10
CA CYS A 272 22.43 -7.91 17.68
C CYS A 272 22.37 -9.34 17.15
N GLU A 273 22.70 -10.35 17.97
CA GLU A 273 22.61 -11.77 17.55
C GLU A 273 21.16 -12.23 17.30
N GLN A 274 20.19 -11.66 17.98
CA GLN A 274 18.77 -11.98 17.78
C GLN A 274 18.23 -11.27 16.55
N CYS A 275 18.57 -9.99 16.38
CA CYS A 275 18.28 -9.25 15.15
C CYS A 275 18.97 -9.90 13.95
N SER A 276 20.23 -10.31 14.10
CA SER A 276 20.96 -10.98 13.03
C SER A 276 20.38 -12.33 12.72
N GLN A 277 19.70 -13.05 13.63
CA GLN A 277 18.96 -14.28 13.30
C GLN A 277 17.69 -14.03 12.48
N VAL A 278 16.97 -12.94 12.75
CA VAL A 278 15.89 -12.44 11.87
C VAL A 278 16.46 -12.07 10.49
N LEU A 279 17.71 -11.61 10.44
CA LEU A 279 18.48 -11.33 9.22
C LEU A 279 19.37 -12.50 8.69
N LEU A 280 19.57 -13.63 9.40
CA LEU A 280 20.58 -14.68 9.08
C LEU A 280 19.93 -15.93 8.51
N ILE A 281 18.61 -16.07 8.63
CA ILE A 281 17.85 -16.82 7.62
C ILE A 281 18.18 -16.28 6.21
N ILE A 282 18.65 -15.02 6.11
CA ILE A 282 18.91 -14.29 4.86
C ILE A 282 20.35 -14.43 4.32
N ILE A 283 21.28 -15.10 5.01
CA ILE A 283 22.62 -15.44 4.44
C ILE A 283 22.73 -16.92 4.06
N LEU A 284 22.02 -17.84 4.74
CA LEU A 284 22.17 -19.28 4.53
C LEU A 284 21.39 -19.86 3.33
N LEU A 285 20.76 -19.02 2.50
CA LEU A 285 20.02 -19.42 1.29
C LEU A 285 20.66 -18.93 -0.03
N ASN A 286 21.93 -18.52 -0.02
CA ASN A 286 22.76 -18.38 -1.22
C ASN A 286 23.95 -19.33 -1.17
#